data_AF-A0A1I0VSW6-F1
#
_entry.id   AF-A0A1I0VSW6-F1
#
_cell.length_a   1.000
_cell.length_b   1.000
_cell.length_c   1.000
_cell.angle_alpha   90.00
_cell.angle_beta   90.00
_cell.angle_gamma   90.00
#
_symmetry.space_group_name_H-M   'P 1'
#
loop_
_entity.id
_entity.type
_entity.pdbx_description
1 polymer ?
#
loop_
_entity_poly.entity_id
_entity_poly.type
_entity_poly.pdbx_seq_one_letter_code
_entity_poly.pdbx_strand_id
1 'polypeptide(L)'
;MSVLRELDALLCGEEEEYDRLDLFQEADELIGQLRMADVPALLALWPARSLGWQQRFTQASTNIDGAVLRALLAGLLQGHDTTHGVFELMSRLPPVADHSPLSDALLAYAEQAWHADQGRHRQIQISCWSCGLSGRLLKRLGLAAWKDTGL
;
A
#
# COMPACT_ATOMS: atom_id res chain seq x y z
N MET A 1 -6.18 4.39 25.37
CA MET A 1 -6.83 3.52 24.37
C MET A 1 -5.74 2.92 23.49
N SER A 2 -5.99 1.82 22.77
CA SER A 2 -5.01 1.28 21.81
C SER A 2 -5.04 2.13 20.55
N VAL A 3 -3.87 2.53 20.04
CA VAL A 3 -3.70 3.33 18.80
C VAL A 3 -4.52 2.73 17.65
N LEU A 4 -4.51 1.40 17.50
CA LEU A 4 -5.25 0.72 16.46
C LEU A 4 -6.78 0.89 16.59
N ARG A 5 -7.32 0.91 17.81
CA ARG A 5 -8.77 1.12 18.02
C ARG A 5 -9.19 2.55 17.72
N GLU A 6 -8.32 3.50 18.05
CA GLU A 6 -8.54 4.93 17.80
C GLU A 6 -8.47 5.22 16.29
N LEU A 7 -7.44 4.70 15.63
CA LEU A 7 -7.32 4.76 14.17
C LEU A 7 -8.52 4.10 13.48
N ASP A 8 -8.93 2.91 13.93
CA ASP A 8 -10.08 2.22 13.34
C ASP A 8 -11.38 3.03 13.47
N ALA A 9 -11.62 3.63 14.64
CA ALA A 9 -12.77 4.49 14.86
C ALA A 9 -12.74 5.75 13.98
N LEU A 10 -11.57 6.41 13.88
CA LEU A 10 -11.38 7.59 13.04
C LEU A 10 -11.68 7.29 11.57
N LEU A 11 -11.12 6.20 11.05
CA LEU A 11 -11.27 5.81 9.65
C LEU A 11 -12.66 5.27 9.32
N CYS A 12 -13.43 4.79 10.31
CA CYS A 12 -14.83 4.37 10.15
C CYS A 12 -15.83 5.54 10.14
N GLY A 13 -15.39 6.78 10.37
CA GLY A 13 -16.26 7.95 10.33
C GLY A 13 -16.92 8.17 8.96
N GLU A 14 -17.95 9.02 8.94
CA GLU A 14 -18.62 9.43 7.71
C GLU A 14 -17.66 10.18 6.79
N GLU A 15 -17.74 9.92 5.48
CA GLU A 15 -16.79 10.47 4.48
C GLU A 15 -16.80 12.00 4.43
N GLU A 16 -17.99 12.58 4.38
CA GLU A 16 -18.15 14.04 4.37
C GLU A 16 -17.60 14.69 5.64
N GLU A 17 -17.66 14.00 6.78
CA GLU A 17 -17.13 14.51 8.03
C GLU A 17 -15.61 14.38 8.09
N TYR A 18 -15.06 13.27 7.62
CA TYR A 18 -13.63 13.02 7.55
C TYR A 18 -12.91 14.08 6.70
N ASP A 19 -13.43 14.35 5.51
CA ASP A 19 -12.84 15.34 4.60
C ASP A 19 -13.04 16.77 5.10
N ARG A 20 -14.23 17.09 5.62
CA ARG A 20 -14.54 18.44 6.13
C ARG A 20 -13.73 18.81 7.36
N LEU A 21 -13.45 17.84 8.23
CA LEU A 21 -12.70 18.06 9.46
C LEU A 21 -11.19 17.87 9.28
N ASP A 22 -10.72 17.59 8.06
CA ASP A 22 -9.30 17.36 7.74
C ASP A 22 -8.66 16.29 8.64
N LEU A 23 -9.41 15.22 8.92
CA LEU A 23 -8.97 14.11 9.79
C LEU A 23 -7.82 13.29 9.18
N PHE A 24 -7.39 13.64 7.97
CA PHE A 24 -6.24 13.06 7.30
C PHE A 24 -4.95 13.19 8.13
N GLN A 25 -4.71 14.37 8.72
CA GLN A 25 -3.51 14.58 9.53
C GLN A 25 -3.54 13.74 10.80
N GLU A 26 -4.68 13.68 11.48
CA GLU A 26 -4.86 12.86 12.68
C GLU A 26 -4.67 11.36 12.37
N ALA A 27 -5.19 10.89 11.23
CA ALA A 27 -4.98 9.53 10.78
C ALA A 27 -3.49 9.23 10.51
N ASP A 28 -2.77 10.16 9.87
CA ASP A 28 -1.34 10.00 9.59
C ASP A 28 -0.50 9.98 10.87
N GLU A 29 -0.83 10.81 11.85
CA GLU A 29 -0.20 10.81 13.18
C GLU A 29 -0.44 9.50 13.94
N LEU A 30 -1.66 8.94 13.86
CA LEU A 30 -1.97 7.65 14.46
C LEU A 30 -1.28 6.49 13.73
N ILE A 31 -1.21 6.54 12.39
CA ILE A 31 -0.50 5.55 11.58
C ILE A 31 1.01 5.57 11.89
N GLY A 32 1.61 6.73 12.07
CA GLY A 32 3.02 6.87 12.45
C GLY A 32 3.35 6.30 13.85
N GLN A 33 2.34 6.08 14.69
CA GLN A 33 2.49 5.47 16.01
C GLN A 33 2.33 3.94 16.00
N LEU A 34 1.91 3.35 14.87
CA LEU A 34 1.77 1.91 14.74
C LEU A 34 3.11 1.21 14.97
N ARG A 35 3.04 0.05 15.64
CA ARG A 35 4.19 -0.79 15.92
C ARG A 35 4.04 -2.12 15.19
N MET A 36 5.16 -2.84 15.08
CA MET A 36 5.17 -4.20 14.53
C MET A 36 4.16 -5.14 15.21
N ALA A 37 3.88 -4.94 16.50
CA ALA A 37 2.90 -5.71 17.26
C ALA A 37 1.45 -5.46 16.83
N ASP A 38 1.16 -4.32 16.19
CA ASP A 38 -0.19 -3.96 15.74
C ASP A 38 -0.50 -4.56 14.35
N VAL A 39 0.52 -4.94 13.58
CA VAL A 39 0.38 -5.45 12.20
C VAL A 39 -0.56 -6.65 12.08
N PRO A 40 -0.49 -7.69 12.94
CA PRO A 40 -1.42 -8.82 12.83
C PRO A 40 -2.88 -8.42 13.02
N ALA A 41 -3.16 -7.49 13.95
CA ALA A 41 -4.50 -7.01 14.19
C ALA A 41 -4.99 -6.09 13.05
N LEU A 42 -4.10 -5.26 12.49
CA LEU A 42 -4.38 -4.44 11.33
C LEU A 42 -4.72 -5.30 10.09
N LEU A 43 -3.95 -6.37 9.85
CA LEU A 43 -4.21 -7.33 8.77
C LEU A 43 -5.54 -8.05 8.95
N ALA A 44 -5.93 -8.38 10.18
CA ALA A 44 -7.22 -8.99 10.48
C ALA A 44 -8.40 -8.02 10.25
N LEU A 45 -8.20 -6.72 10.52
CA LEU A 45 -9.20 -5.69 10.27
C LEU A 45 -9.38 -5.39 8.78
N TRP A 46 -8.31 -5.45 8.00
CA TRP A 46 -8.29 -5.05 6.59
C TRP A 46 -9.46 -5.62 5.76
N PRO A 47 -9.68 -6.95 5.69
CA PRO A 47 -10.79 -7.53 4.93
C PRO A 47 -12.17 -7.27 5.56
N ALA A 48 -12.23 -6.91 6.85
CA ALA A 48 -13.47 -6.64 7.57
C ALA A 48 -13.94 -5.18 7.44
N ARG A 49 -13.16 -4.31 6.79
CA ARG A 49 -13.43 -2.88 6.64
C ARG A 49 -13.79 -2.51 5.21
N SER A 50 -14.50 -1.40 5.07
CA SER A 50 -14.98 -0.91 3.77
C SER A 50 -13.82 -0.43 2.89
N LEU A 51 -14.09 -0.27 1.60
CA LEU A 51 -13.13 0.31 0.67
C LEU A 51 -12.71 1.73 1.09
N GLY A 52 -13.65 2.56 1.54
CA GLY A 52 -13.36 3.92 2.01
C GLY A 52 -12.41 3.94 3.21
N TRP A 53 -12.55 3.00 4.14
CA TRP A 53 -11.60 2.83 5.25
C TRP A 53 -10.19 2.52 4.73
N GLN A 54 -10.06 1.58 3.80
CA GLN A 54 -8.76 1.19 3.21
C GLN A 54 -8.13 2.34 2.42
N GLN A 55 -8.95 3.12 1.69
CA GLN A 55 -8.51 4.31 0.97
C GLN A 55 -7.96 5.37 1.92
N ARG A 56 -8.70 5.72 2.97
CA ARG A 56 -8.25 6.71 3.96
C ARG A 56 -6.96 6.27 4.65
N PHE A 57 -6.88 5.00 5.06
CA PHE A 57 -5.65 4.45 5.65
C PHE A 57 -4.44 4.65 4.72
N THR A 58 -4.57 4.20 3.46
CA THR A 58 -3.45 4.23 2.51
C THR A 58 -3.06 5.64 2.10
N GLN A 59 -4.03 6.54 1.97
CA GLN A 59 -3.78 7.95 1.72
C GLN A 59 -2.99 8.57 2.89
N ALA A 60 -3.43 8.35 4.13
CA ALA A 60 -2.83 8.89 5.36
C ALA A 60 -1.59 8.13 5.84
N SER A 61 -1.00 7.23 5.04
CA SER A 61 0.19 6.45 5.43
C SER A 61 1.51 7.17 5.11
N THR A 62 1.60 8.49 5.28
CA THR A 62 2.84 9.21 4.90
C THR A 62 3.95 9.04 5.94
N ASN A 63 3.59 8.93 7.21
CA ASN A 63 4.53 8.79 8.33
C ASN A 63 4.63 7.34 8.87
N ILE A 64 4.09 6.36 8.15
CA ILE A 64 4.17 4.95 8.56
C ILE A 64 5.63 4.49 8.69
N ASP A 65 5.95 3.79 9.79
CA ASP A 65 7.27 3.20 9.97
C ASP A 65 7.57 2.17 8.86
N GLY A 66 8.81 2.19 8.36
CA GLY A 66 9.22 1.35 7.24
C GLY A 66 9.15 -0.15 7.53
N ALA A 67 9.41 -0.60 8.77
CA ALA A 67 9.29 -2.01 9.13
C ALA A 67 7.82 -2.42 9.21
N VAL A 68 6.96 -1.57 9.80
CA VAL A 68 5.50 -1.77 9.85
C VAL A 68 4.92 -1.86 8.45
N LEU A 69 5.28 -0.93 7.56
CA LEU A 69 4.84 -0.91 6.17
C LEU A 69 5.24 -2.19 5.41
N ARG A 70 6.50 -2.63 5.57
CA ARG A 70 6.99 -3.86 4.93
C ARG A 70 6.25 -5.09 5.44
N ALA A 71 5.99 -5.17 6.74
CA ALA A 71 5.24 -6.28 7.33
C ALA A 71 3.76 -6.29 6.91
N LEU A 72 3.14 -5.11 6.85
CA LEU A 72 1.78 -4.94 6.35
C LEU A 72 1.68 -5.40 4.89
N LEU A 73 2.54 -4.88 4.00
CA LEU A 73 2.57 -5.30 2.59
C LEU A 73 2.79 -6.81 2.45
N ALA A 74 3.71 -7.40 3.22
CA ALA A 74 3.95 -8.84 3.19
C ALA A 74 2.69 -9.64 3.58
N GLY A 75 1.93 -9.18 4.57
CA GLY A 75 0.69 -9.81 4.99
C GLY A 75 -0.46 -9.62 3.99
N LEU A 76 -0.61 -8.41 3.43
CA LEU A 76 -1.63 -8.11 2.42
C LEU A 76 -1.45 -8.96 1.16
N LEU A 77 -0.20 -9.21 0.73
CA LEU A 77 0.10 -10.08 -0.42
C LEU A 77 -0.17 -11.57 -0.17
N GLN A 78 -0.22 -12.00 1.10
CA GLN A 78 -0.60 -13.38 1.45
C GLN A 78 -2.11 -13.57 1.49
N GLY A 79 -2.89 -12.48 1.57
CA GLY A 79 -4.34 -12.51 1.45
C GLY A 79 -4.76 -12.91 0.04
N HIS A 80 -5.60 -13.93 -0.08
CA HIS A 80 -6.06 -14.46 -1.38
C HIS A 80 -7.07 -13.56 -2.11
N ASP A 81 -7.57 -12.49 -1.46
CA ASP A 81 -8.48 -11.52 -2.07
C ASP A 81 -7.74 -10.29 -2.57
N THR A 82 -8.24 -9.71 -3.67
CA THR A 82 -7.74 -8.46 -4.25
C THR A 82 -7.69 -7.37 -3.20
N THR A 83 -6.50 -7.19 -2.64
CA THR A 83 -6.29 -6.29 -1.53
C THR A 83 -6.08 -4.88 -2.09
N HIS A 84 -7.07 -4.01 -1.90
CA HIS A 84 -6.96 -2.61 -2.28
C HIS A 84 -5.84 -1.92 -1.48
N GLY A 85 -5.19 -0.92 -2.08
CA GLY A 85 -4.19 -0.11 -1.40
C GLY A 85 -2.75 -0.62 -1.49
N VAL A 86 -2.49 -1.80 -2.07
CA VAL A 86 -1.11 -2.34 -2.18
C VAL A 86 -0.20 -1.39 -2.95
N PHE A 87 -0.64 -0.86 -4.10
CA PHE A 87 0.18 0.05 -4.90
C PHE A 87 0.39 1.41 -4.24
N GLU A 88 -0.62 1.93 -3.55
CA GLU A 88 -0.54 3.16 -2.76
C GLU A 88 0.49 2.98 -1.63
N LEU A 89 0.41 1.89 -0.87
CA LEU A 89 1.36 1.56 0.20
C LEU A 89 2.76 1.30 -0.35
N MET A 90 2.89 0.65 -1.51
CA MET A 90 4.18 0.49 -2.19
C MET A 90 4.85 1.83 -2.48
N SER A 91 4.09 2.86 -2.84
CA SER A 91 4.64 4.20 -3.10
C SER A 91 5.21 4.89 -1.87
N ARG A 92 4.86 4.39 -0.67
CA ARG A 92 5.39 4.87 0.63
C ARG A 92 6.65 4.15 1.08
N LEU A 93 7.03 3.05 0.40
CA LEU A 93 8.27 2.36 0.73
C LEU A 93 9.47 3.27 0.43
N PRO A 94 10.51 3.26 1.29
CA PRO A 94 11.80 3.81 0.92
C PRO A 94 12.28 3.18 -0.40
N PRO A 95 13.00 3.93 -1.25
CA PRO A 95 13.51 3.44 -2.53
C PRO A 95 14.60 2.40 -2.31
N VAL A 96 14.21 1.16 -2.00
CA VAL A 96 15.10 0.05 -1.72
C VAL A 96 14.71 -1.11 -2.60
N ALA A 97 15.36 -1.17 -3.76
CA ALA A 97 15.32 -2.31 -4.66
C ALA A 97 16.23 -3.42 -4.12
N ASP A 98 15.79 -4.13 -3.07
CA ASP A 98 16.51 -5.27 -2.52
C ASP A 98 16.04 -6.59 -3.13
N HIS A 99 16.80 -7.67 -2.88
CA HIS A 99 16.42 -9.05 -3.23
C HIS A 99 15.67 -9.75 -2.10
N SER A 100 14.93 -9.00 -1.27
CA SER A 100 14.16 -9.62 -0.20
C SER A 100 12.96 -10.39 -0.76
N PRO A 101 12.46 -11.39 -0.01
CA PRO A 101 11.22 -12.10 -0.35
C PRO A 101 10.03 -11.15 -0.59
N LEU A 102 9.97 -10.04 0.15
CA LEU A 102 8.94 -9.02 -0.04
C LEU A 102 9.04 -8.37 -1.42
N SER A 103 10.22 -7.94 -1.85
CA SER A 103 10.40 -7.33 -3.16
C SER A 103 10.08 -8.31 -4.30
N ASP A 104 10.38 -9.60 -4.14
CA ASP A 104 10.00 -10.62 -5.12
C ASP A 104 8.49 -10.83 -5.19
N ALA A 105 7.80 -10.81 -4.04
CA ALA A 105 6.34 -10.89 -3.96
C ALA A 105 5.66 -9.64 -4.56
N LEU A 106 6.17 -8.45 -4.27
CA LEU A 106 5.67 -7.19 -4.84
C LEU A 106 5.85 -7.16 -6.37
N LEU A 107 6.98 -7.67 -6.88
CA LEU A 107 7.20 -7.80 -8.32
C LEU A 107 6.22 -8.79 -8.96
N ALA A 108 5.98 -9.94 -8.33
CA ALA A 108 5.03 -10.94 -8.85
C ALA A 108 3.61 -10.37 -8.87
N TYR A 109 3.22 -9.66 -7.82
CA TYR A 109 1.94 -8.96 -7.74
C TYR A 109 1.80 -7.89 -8.82
N ALA A 110 2.82 -7.05 -9.01
CA ALA A 110 2.81 -6.00 -10.03
C ALA A 110 2.76 -6.56 -11.46
N GLU A 111 3.50 -7.63 -11.73
CA GLU A 111 3.49 -8.34 -13.02
C GLU A 111 2.12 -8.95 -13.32
N GLN A 112 1.50 -9.62 -12.34
CA GLN A 112 0.15 -10.17 -12.50
C GLN A 112 -0.88 -9.06 -12.74
N ALA A 113 -0.84 -7.98 -11.95
CA ALA A 113 -1.73 -6.84 -12.11
C ALA A 113 -1.56 -6.14 -13.45
N TRP A 114 -0.33 -6.04 -13.96
CA TRP A 114 -0.01 -5.47 -15.26
C TRP A 114 -0.71 -6.21 -16.40
N HIS A 115 -0.72 -7.53 -16.35
CA HIS A 115 -1.42 -8.34 -17.36
C HIS A 115 -2.94 -8.35 -17.20
N ALA A 116 -3.45 -8.15 -15.99
CA ALA A 116 -4.88 -8.20 -15.70
C ALA A 116 -5.64 -6.94 -16.14
N ASP A 117 -5.07 -5.73 -15.97
CA ASP A 117 -5.80 -4.47 -16.16
C ASP A 117 -4.89 -3.34 -16.68
N GLN A 118 -5.13 -2.92 -17.92
CA GLN A 118 -4.40 -1.81 -18.54
C GLN A 118 -4.66 -0.46 -17.87
N GLY A 119 -5.83 -0.29 -17.23
CA GLY A 119 -6.16 0.94 -16.50
C GLY A 119 -5.24 1.19 -15.30
N ARG A 120 -4.55 0.15 -14.81
CA ARG A 120 -3.62 0.23 -13.66
C ARG A 120 -2.16 0.45 -14.05
N HIS A 121 -1.81 0.40 -15.33
CA HIS A 121 -0.41 0.45 -15.80
C HIS A 121 0.37 1.66 -15.28
N ARG A 122 -0.26 2.85 -15.30
CA ARG A 122 0.37 4.08 -14.77
C ARG A 122 0.60 4.02 -13.26
N GLN A 123 -0.35 3.48 -12.51
CA GLN A 123 -0.21 3.30 -11.07
C GLN A 123 0.93 2.32 -10.75
N ILE A 124 0.96 1.17 -11.46
CA ILE A 124 2.03 0.17 -11.33
C ILE A 124 3.40 0.81 -11.60
N GLN A 125 3.52 1.59 -12.68
CA GLN A 125 4.75 2.31 -13.02
C GLN A 125 5.19 3.23 -11.87
N ILE A 126 4.31 4.09 -11.37
CA ILE A 126 4.62 5.06 -10.30
C ILE A 126 5.03 4.34 -9.02
N SER A 127 4.27 3.33 -8.60
CA SER A 127 4.55 2.58 -7.37
C SER A 127 5.87 1.82 -7.45
N CYS A 128 6.14 1.13 -8.56
CA CYS A 128 7.41 0.42 -8.76
C CYS A 128 8.58 1.38 -8.91
N TRP A 129 8.38 2.59 -9.45
CA TRP A 129 9.46 3.58 -9.52
C TRP A 129 9.82 4.11 -8.15
N SER A 130 8.81 4.45 -7.34
CA SER A 130 8.97 5.01 -5.99
C SER A 130 9.76 4.09 -5.06
N CYS A 131 9.53 2.78 -5.13
CA CYS A 131 10.25 1.78 -4.32
C CYS A 131 11.49 1.18 -5.02
N GLY A 132 11.88 1.68 -6.21
CA GLY A 132 13.07 1.22 -6.95
C GLY A 132 12.92 -0.10 -7.71
N LEU A 133 11.73 -0.70 -7.75
CA LEU A 133 11.46 -1.98 -8.42
C LEU A 133 11.28 -1.88 -9.94
N SER A 134 11.16 -0.68 -10.52
CA SER A 134 10.89 -0.48 -11.96
C SER A 134 11.80 -1.30 -12.88
N GLY A 135 13.12 -1.24 -12.72
CA GLY A 135 14.04 -1.94 -13.61
C GLY A 135 13.87 -3.46 -13.57
N ARG A 136 13.54 -3.99 -12.40
CA ARG A 136 13.28 -5.43 -12.21
C ARG A 136 11.94 -5.83 -12.80
N LEU A 137 10.91 -5.01 -12.66
CA LEU A 137 9.60 -5.24 -13.28
C LEU A 137 9.70 -5.20 -14.80
N LEU A 138 10.35 -4.17 -15.37
CA LEU A 138 10.58 -4.07 -16.82
C LEU A 138 11.26 -5.32 -17.38
N LYS A 139 12.28 -5.84 -16.68
CA LYS A 139 12.96 -7.08 -17.07
C LYS A 139 12.02 -8.29 -17.08
N ARG A 140 11.12 -8.42 -16.11
CA ARG A 140 10.13 -9.51 -16.06
C ARG A 140 9.11 -9.41 -17.19
N LEU A 141 8.68 -8.18 -17.51
CA LEU A 141 7.76 -7.88 -18.61
C LEU A 141 8.41 -7.97 -19.99
N GLY A 142 9.74 -8.18 -20.09
CA GLY A 142 10.45 -8.21 -21.36
C GLY A 142 10.60 -6.83 -22.03
N LEU A 143 10.55 -5.75 -21.25
CA LEU A 143 10.59 -4.36 -21.71
C LEU A 143 11.95 -3.72 -21.40
N ALA A 144 12.42 -2.83 -22.29
CA ALA A 144 13.66 -2.09 -22.08
C ALA A 144 13.43 -0.81 -21.27
N ALA A 145 12.32 -0.11 -21.52
CA ALA A 145 11.94 1.11 -20.81
C ALA A 145 10.42 1.29 -20.74
N TRP A 146 9.94 2.09 -19.77
CA TRP A 146 8.52 2.41 -19.65
C TRP A 146 7.94 3.11 -20.89
N LYS A 147 8.74 3.92 -21.60
CA LYS A 147 8.29 4.56 -22.84
C LYS A 147 7.85 3.57 -23.92
N ASP A 148 8.30 2.32 -23.84
CA ASP A 148 7.97 1.27 -24.82
C ASP A 148 6.55 0.72 -24.61
N THR A 149 5.87 1.09 -23.51
CA THR A 149 4.52 0.62 -23.18
C THR A 149 3.41 1.58 -23.63
N GLY A 150 3.75 2.72 -24.24
CA GLY A 150 2.77 3.73 -24.66
C GLY A 150 2.08 4.48 -23.52
N LEU A 151 2.68 4.45 -22.32
CA LEU A 151 2.27 5.23 -21.15
C LEU A 151 2.78 6.67 -21.18
#